data_AF-A0A353C1R2-F1
#
_entry.id   AF-A0A353C1R2-F1
#
_cell.length_a   1.000
_cell.length_b   1.000
_cell.length_c   1.000
_cell.angle_alpha   90.00
_cell.angle_beta   90.00
_cell.angle_gamma   90.00
#
_symmetry.space_group_name_H-M   'P 1'
#
loop_
_entity.id
_entity.type
_entity.pdbx_description
1 polymer ?
#
loop_
_entity_poly.entity_id
_entity_poly.type
_entity_poly.pdbx_seq_one_letter_code
_entity_poly.pdbx_strand_id
1 'polypeptide(L)'
;KTNDLNYRRFYEAGNIFLYGKSFEPAINFYEAALTVINPDDFEYIMKINSNMGISSYMNHQYPEAIVCFEKALAVDPHEPSSLVYLGLTYRDTGNTLKAIECLSKALDYIHEAGWRKEITAILTELNQAKQ
;
A
#
# COMPACT_ATOMS: atom_id res chain seq x y z
N LYS A 1 19.48 24.30 -1.16
CA LYS A 1 18.08 24.37 -1.66
C LYS A 1 17.78 23.41 -2.83
N THR A 2 18.75 22.63 -3.30
CA THR A 2 18.60 21.68 -4.44
C THR A 2 18.27 20.24 -4.04
N ASN A 3 18.30 19.88 -2.74
CA ASN A 3 18.00 18.51 -2.28
C ASN A 3 16.51 18.21 -2.08
N ASP A 4 15.66 19.21 -1.82
CA ASP A 4 14.23 19.00 -1.52
C ASP A 4 13.38 18.55 -2.72
N LEU A 5 13.84 18.69 -3.96
CA LEU A 5 13.07 18.22 -5.13
C LEU A 5 13.47 16.80 -5.60
N ASN A 6 14.51 16.21 -5.02
CA ASN A 6 15.06 14.95 -5.53
C ASN A 6 14.18 13.75 -5.17
N TYR A 7 13.64 13.69 -3.93
CA TYR A 7 12.74 12.59 -3.54
C TYR A 7 11.44 12.60 -4.35
N ARG A 8 10.92 13.78 -4.71
CA ARG A 8 9.72 13.89 -5.56
C ARG A 8 9.96 13.33 -6.95
N ARG A 9 11.13 13.58 -7.55
CA ARG A 9 11.51 13.01 -8.84
C ARG A 9 11.63 11.49 -8.79
N PHE A 10 12.24 10.96 -7.73
CA PHE A 10 12.31 9.52 -7.51
C PHE A 10 10.93 8.90 -7.29
N TYR A 11 10.06 9.54 -6.51
CA TYR A 11 8.66 9.12 -6.35
C TYR A 11 7.91 9.09 -7.69
N GLU A 12 8.02 10.14 -8.51
CA GLU A 12 7.37 10.15 -9.83
C GLU A 12 7.94 9.08 -10.77
N ALA A 13 9.26 8.84 -10.75
CA ALA A 13 9.85 7.73 -11.50
C ALA A 13 9.29 6.39 -11.02
N GLY A 14 9.20 6.18 -9.70
CA GLY A 14 8.56 5.00 -9.11
C GLY A 14 7.13 4.81 -9.61
N ASN A 15 6.32 5.88 -9.66
CA ASN A 15 4.96 5.83 -10.18
C ASN A 15 4.93 5.38 -11.64
N ILE A 16 5.80 5.92 -12.49
CA ILE A 16 5.90 5.55 -13.90
C ILE A 16 6.17 4.04 -14.04
N PHE A 17 7.12 3.51 -13.26
CA PHE A 17 7.44 2.07 -13.29
C PHE A 17 6.30 1.21 -12.72
N LEU A 18 5.63 1.67 -11.66
CA LEU A 18 4.45 0.99 -11.09
C LEU A 18 3.33 0.88 -12.13
N TYR A 19 2.96 1.99 -12.79
CA TYR A 19 1.95 1.97 -13.86
C TYR A 19 2.41 1.18 -15.09
N GLY A 20 3.71 1.16 -15.35
CA GLY A 20 4.35 0.30 -16.35
C GLY A 20 4.50 -1.17 -15.93
N LYS A 21 3.96 -1.58 -14.77
CA LYS A 21 4.02 -2.93 -14.19
C LYS A 21 5.45 -3.48 -13.99
N SER A 22 6.43 -2.58 -13.91
CA SER A 22 7.82 -2.89 -13.65
C SER A 22 8.09 -2.68 -12.17
N PHE A 23 7.69 -3.66 -11.36
CA PHE A 23 7.57 -3.48 -9.91
C PHE A 23 8.92 -3.36 -9.19
N GLU A 24 9.93 -4.16 -9.55
CA GLU A 24 11.26 -4.07 -8.95
C GLU A 24 11.94 -2.70 -9.21
N PRO A 25 11.95 -2.15 -10.44
CA PRO A 25 12.35 -0.76 -10.66
C PRO A 25 11.54 0.25 -9.85
N ALA A 26 10.22 0.08 -9.75
CA ALA A 26 9.38 0.97 -8.96
C ALA A 26 9.83 1.02 -7.49
N ILE A 27 10.05 -0.15 -6.88
CA ILE A 27 10.55 -0.28 -5.51
C ILE A 27 11.88 0.44 -5.34
N ASN A 28 12.86 0.21 -6.23
CA ASN A 28 14.17 0.86 -6.15
C ASN A 28 14.07 2.41 -6.17
N PHE A 29 13.15 2.95 -6.98
CA PHE A 29 12.92 4.40 -7.03
C PHE A 29 12.23 4.92 -5.77
N TYR A 30 11.28 4.19 -5.20
CA TYR A 30 10.66 4.56 -3.93
C TYR A 30 11.66 4.51 -2.76
N GLU A 31 12.52 3.50 -2.71
CA GLU A 31 13.60 3.42 -1.73
C GLU A 31 14.54 4.62 -1.86
N ALA A 32 14.98 4.95 -3.08
CA ALA A 32 15.80 6.13 -3.35
C ALA A 32 15.09 7.42 -2.87
N ALA A 33 13.77 7.54 -3.08
CA ALA A 33 13.01 8.67 -2.57
C ALA A 33 13.06 8.75 -1.03
N LEU A 34 12.86 7.63 -0.34
CA LEU A 34 12.90 7.56 1.14
C LEU A 34 14.29 7.86 1.71
N THR A 35 15.37 7.63 0.97
CA THR A 35 16.74 7.95 1.46
C THR A 35 17.03 9.45 1.53
N VAL A 36 16.35 10.27 0.73
CA VAL A 36 16.63 11.71 0.60
C VAL A 36 15.44 12.61 0.94
N ILE A 37 14.30 12.02 1.34
CA ILE A 37 13.11 12.76 1.74
C ILE A 37 13.35 13.55 3.02
N ASN A 38 12.71 14.72 3.11
CA ASN A 38 12.61 15.44 4.37
C ASN A 38 11.80 14.59 5.37
N PRO A 39 12.35 14.25 6.56
CA PRO A 39 11.65 13.44 7.56
C PRO A 39 10.30 14.01 8.02
N ASP A 40 10.08 15.32 7.88
CA ASP A 40 8.84 15.99 8.27
C ASP A 40 7.78 16.00 7.14
N ASP A 41 8.10 15.52 5.93
CA ASP A 41 7.16 15.41 4.81
C ASP A 41 6.36 14.10 4.91
N PHE A 42 5.58 13.99 5.99
CA PHE A 42 4.79 12.80 6.32
C PHE A 42 3.84 12.40 5.19
N GLU A 43 3.26 13.37 4.47
CA GLU A 43 2.37 13.11 3.35
C GLU A 43 3.08 12.33 2.22
N TYR A 44 4.30 12.75 1.83
CA TYR A 44 5.07 12.00 0.84
C TYR A 44 5.61 10.69 1.40
N ILE A 45 6.03 10.64 2.67
CA ILE A 45 6.46 9.38 3.30
C ILE A 45 5.33 8.35 3.23
N MET A 46 4.10 8.75 3.55
CA MET A 46 2.92 7.91 3.42
C MET A 46 2.71 7.45 1.97
N LYS A 47 2.62 8.39 1.01
CA LYS A 47 2.40 8.07 -0.41
C LYS A 47 3.47 7.13 -0.99
N ILE A 48 4.74 7.38 -0.66
CA ILE A 48 5.85 6.55 -1.13
C ILE A 48 5.72 5.14 -0.54
N ASN A 49 5.46 5.00 0.76
CA ASN A 49 5.29 3.69 1.38
C ASN A 49 4.05 2.96 0.86
N SER A 50 2.92 3.64 0.65
CA SER A 50 1.71 3.04 0.04
C SER A 50 2.04 2.47 -1.36
N ASN A 51 2.67 3.26 -2.24
CA ASN A 51 2.96 2.83 -3.61
C ASN A 51 4.10 1.80 -3.70
N MET A 52 5.08 1.87 -2.80
CA MET A 52 6.11 0.84 -2.65
C MET A 52 5.49 -0.46 -2.18
N GLY A 53 4.57 -0.42 -1.21
CA GLY A 53 3.83 -1.59 -0.75
C GLY A 53 2.98 -2.22 -1.86
N ILE A 54 2.30 -1.41 -2.69
CA ILE A 54 1.57 -1.92 -3.86
C ILE A 54 2.53 -2.60 -4.83
N SER A 55 3.70 -2.00 -5.07
CA SER A 55 4.71 -2.58 -5.97
C SER A 55 5.24 -3.90 -5.42
N SER A 56 5.56 -3.98 -4.13
CA SER A 56 5.97 -5.21 -3.45
C SER A 56 4.89 -6.28 -3.49
N TYR A 57 3.61 -5.93 -3.23
CA TYR A 57 2.48 -6.85 -3.34
C TYR A 57 2.35 -7.43 -4.76
N MET A 58 2.40 -6.56 -5.77
CA MET A 58 2.35 -6.98 -7.18
C MET A 58 3.56 -7.81 -7.60
N ASN A 59 4.69 -7.64 -6.91
CA ASN A 59 5.91 -8.44 -7.08
C ASN A 59 5.94 -9.71 -6.20
N HIS A 60 4.82 -10.06 -5.54
CA HIS A 60 4.70 -11.19 -4.61
C HIS A 60 5.64 -11.15 -3.40
N GLN A 61 6.19 -9.97 -3.09
CA GLN A 61 7.02 -9.68 -1.91
C GLN A 61 6.11 -9.28 -0.75
N TYR A 62 5.34 -10.24 -0.26
CA TYR A 62 4.31 -10.00 0.75
C TYR A 62 4.83 -9.49 2.10
N PRO A 63 5.94 -10.01 2.67
CA PRO A 63 6.49 -9.48 3.92
C PRO A 63 6.87 -7.99 3.81
N GLU A 64 7.51 -7.61 2.70
CA GLU A 64 7.91 -6.24 2.42
C GLU A 64 6.69 -5.35 2.20
N ALA A 65 5.68 -5.83 1.48
CA ALA A 65 4.43 -5.12 1.26
C ALA A 65 3.73 -4.78 2.59
N ILE A 66 3.64 -5.75 3.52
CA ILE A 66 3.07 -5.54 4.86
C ILE A 66 3.80 -4.40 5.58
N VAL A 67 5.14 -4.45 5.63
CA VAL A 67 5.94 -3.42 6.30
C VAL A 67 5.70 -2.03 5.68
N CYS A 68 5.59 -1.95 4.35
CA CYS A 68 5.30 -0.69 3.66
C CYS A 68 3.92 -0.14 4.03
N PHE A 69 2.88 -0.97 3.99
CA PHE A 69 1.54 -0.53 4.37
C PHE A 69 1.44 -0.14 5.84
N GLU A 70 2.10 -0.88 6.75
CA GLU A 70 2.15 -0.52 8.17
C GLU A 70 2.83 0.84 8.38
N LYS A 71 3.90 1.16 7.63
CA LYS A 71 4.53 2.49 7.65
C LYS A 71 3.60 3.59 7.15
N ALA A 72 2.86 3.36 6.07
CA ALA A 72 1.88 4.32 5.57
C ALA A 72 0.75 4.55 6.59
N LEU A 73 0.22 3.47 7.18
CA LEU A 73 -0.84 3.51 8.19
C LEU A 73 -0.39 4.10 9.53
N ALA A 74 0.92 4.10 9.81
CA ALA A 74 1.47 4.82 10.96
C ALA A 74 1.39 6.35 10.79
N VAL A 75 1.37 6.85 9.55
CA VAL A 75 1.15 8.27 9.24
C VAL A 75 -0.33 8.61 9.21
N ASP A 76 -1.11 7.86 8.42
CA ASP A 76 -2.58 7.97 8.39
C ASP A 76 -3.21 6.58 8.57
N PRO A 77 -3.76 6.29 9.76
CA PRO A 77 -4.43 5.01 10.03
C PRO A 77 -5.64 4.71 9.16
N HIS A 78 -6.09 5.66 8.34
CA HIS A 78 -7.29 5.59 7.52
C HIS A 78 -6.99 5.64 6.02
N GLU A 79 -5.71 5.59 5.61
CA GLU A 79 -5.35 5.65 4.20
C GLU A 79 -5.98 4.45 3.44
N PRO A 80 -6.95 4.69 2.55
CA PRO A 80 -7.79 3.62 2.03
C PRO A 80 -7.02 2.56 1.24
N SER A 81 -6.03 2.98 0.44
CA SER A 81 -5.25 2.07 -0.42
C SER A 81 -4.44 1.10 0.43
N SER A 82 -3.74 1.61 1.46
CA SER A 82 -2.95 0.79 2.37
C SER A 82 -3.82 -0.20 3.14
N LEU A 83 -5.01 0.21 3.61
CA LEU A 83 -5.93 -0.73 4.27
C LEU A 83 -6.38 -1.86 3.34
N VAL A 84 -6.73 -1.53 2.09
CA VAL A 84 -7.13 -2.53 1.10
C VAL A 84 -5.99 -3.48 0.80
N TYR A 85 -4.84 -2.97 0.37
CA TYR A 85 -3.74 -3.83 -0.06
C TYR A 85 -3.10 -4.58 1.11
N LEU A 86 -3.08 -4.04 2.33
CA LEU A 86 -2.69 -4.80 3.52
C LEU A 86 -3.66 -5.95 3.78
N GLY A 87 -4.97 -5.70 3.66
CA GLY A 87 -6.00 -6.74 3.77
C GLY A 87 -5.86 -7.85 2.71
N LEU A 88 -5.61 -7.47 1.46
CA LEU A 88 -5.33 -8.41 0.36
C LEU A 88 -4.03 -9.19 0.62
N THR A 89 -2.99 -8.52 1.10
CA THR A 89 -1.72 -9.19 1.44
C THR A 89 -1.89 -10.20 2.56
N TYR A 90 -2.67 -9.86 3.60
CA TYR A 90 -3.00 -10.80 4.66
C TYR A 90 -3.85 -11.97 4.17
N ARG A 91 -4.78 -11.74 3.24
CA ARG A 91 -5.55 -12.83 2.60
C ARG A 91 -4.60 -13.78 1.87
N ASP A 92 -3.72 -13.25 1.04
CA ASP A 92 -2.82 -14.05 0.19
C ASP A 92 -1.74 -14.80 1.00
N THR A 93 -1.40 -14.28 2.19
CA THR A 93 -0.49 -14.95 3.14
C THR A 93 -1.21 -15.86 4.16
N GLY A 94 -2.53 -16.03 4.03
CA GLY A 94 -3.32 -16.93 4.87
C GLY A 94 -3.69 -16.39 6.25
N ASN A 95 -3.46 -15.10 6.52
CA ASN A 95 -3.88 -14.45 7.75
C ASN A 95 -5.30 -13.90 7.64
N THR A 96 -6.28 -14.80 7.60
CA THR A 96 -7.70 -14.49 7.37
C THR A 96 -8.26 -13.47 8.36
N LEU A 97 -7.89 -13.54 9.65
CA LEU A 97 -8.41 -12.62 10.66
C LEU A 97 -7.96 -11.18 10.41
N LYS A 98 -6.67 -10.97 10.16
CA LYS A 98 -6.15 -9.64 9.85
C LYS A 98 -6.65 -9.11 8.51
N ALA A 99 -6.84 -10.00 7.53
CA ALA A 99 -7.44 -9.63 6.24
C ALA A 99 -8.84 -9.05 6.43
N ILE A 100 -9.70 -9.72 7.21
CA ILE A 100 -11.06 -9.25 7.53
C ILE A 100 -11.01 -7.90 8.24
N GLU A 101 -10.12 -7.74 9.23
CA GLU A 101 -9.97 -6.49 9.98
C GLU A 101 -9.62 -5.30 9.07
N CYS A 102 -8.56 -5.43 8.26
CA CYS A 102 -8.11 -4.36 7.38
C CYS A 102 -9.16 -4.02 6.30
N LEU A 103 -9.76 -5.03 5.67
CA LEU A 103 -10.77 -4.85 4.63
C LEU A 103 -12.07 -4.25 5.17
N SER A 104 -12.48 -4.64 6.38
CA SER A 104 -13.66 -4.05 7.03
C SER A 104 -13.42 -2.57 7.33
N LYS A 105 -12.23 -2.23 7.87
CA LYS A 105 -11.83 -0.84 8.10
C LYS A 105 -11.76 -0.02 6.80
N ALA A 106 -11.29 -0.62 5.70
CA ALA A 106 -11.23 0.07 4.41
C ALA A 106 -12.61 0.52 3.89
N LEU A 107 -13.67 -0.25 4.15
CA LEU A 107 -15.04 0.08 3.71
C LEU A 107 -15.62 1.35 4.34
N ASP A 108 -15.08 1.77 5.49
CA ASP A 108 -15.50 3.00 6.16
C ASP A 108 -15.02 4.26 5.41
N TYR A 109 -13.90 4.15 4.69
CA TYR A 109 -13.23 5.27 4.01
C TYR A 109 -13.33 5.21 2.48
N ILE A 110 -13.64 4.05 1.91
CA ILE A 110 -13.87 3.91 0.47
C ILE A 110 -15.34 4.14 0.15
N HIS A 111 -15.61 5.16 -0.67
CA HIS A 111 -16.95 5.46 -1.17
C HIS A 111 -17.15 5.03 -2.62
N GLU A 112 -16.09 4.62 -3.31
CA GLU A 112 -16.18 4.15 -4.69
C GLU A 112 -16.91 2.80 -4.76
N ALA A 113 -17.97 2.73 -5.57
CA ALA A 113 -18.84 1.55 -5.64
C ALA A 113 -18.11 0.29 -6.14
N GLY A 114 -17.12 0.43 -7.03
CA GLY A 114 -16.32 -0.68 -7.55
C GLY A 114 -15.55 -1.40 -6.45
N TRP A 115 -14.62 -0.68 -5.83
CA TRP A 115 -13.84 -1.19 -4.70
C TRP A 115 -14.70 -1.70 -3.55
N ARG A 116 -15.78 -0.99 -3.18
CA ARG A 116 -16.70 -1.47 -2.13
C ARG A 116 -17.29 -2.84 -2.45
N LYS A 117 -17.73 -3.05 -3.70
CA LYS A 117 -18.29 -4.33 -4.15
C LYS A 117 -17.24 -5.45 -4.08
N GLU A 118 -16.03 -5.18 -4.55
CA GLU A 118 -14.92 -6.14 -4.52
C GLU A 118 -14.54 -6.52 -3.09
N ILE A 119 -14.34 -5.53 -2.21
CA ILE A 119 -14.00 -5.76 -0.81
C ILE A 119 -15.11 -6.55 -0.10
N THR A 120 -16.38 -6.23 -0.34
CA THR A 120 -17.52 -6.95 0.25
C THR A 120 -17.57 -8.42 -0.19
N ALA A 121 -17.26 -8.70 -1.46
CA ALA A 121 -17.18 -10.07 -1.96
C ALA A 121 -16.06 -10.85 -1.25
N ILE A 122 -14.86 -10.27 -1.16
CA ILE A 122 -13.72 -10.89 -0.47
C ILE A 122 -14.05 -11.13 1.00
N LEU A 123 -14.65 -10.16 1.70
CA LEU A 123 -15.06 -10.32 3.09
C LEU A 123 -16.08 -11.46 3.27
N THR A 124 -16.99 -11.64 2.32
CA THR A 124 -17.97 -12.73 2.36
C THR A 124 -17.26 -14.09 2.28
N GLU A 125 -16.33 -14.24 1.34
CA GLU A 125 -15.51 -15.45 1.17
C GLU A 125 -14.67 -15.75 2.42
N LEU A 126 -13.99 -14.73 2.96
CA LEU A 126 -13.14 -14.90 4.15
C LEU A 126 -13.94 -15.27 5.40
N ASN A 127 -15.14 -14.72 5.56
CA ASN A 127 -16.02 -15.07 6.68
C ASN A 127 -16.58 -16.49 6.56
N GLN A 128 -16.77 -17.01 5.35
CA GLN A 128 -17.15 -18.41 5.12
C GLN A 128 -15.98 -19.36 5.40
N ALA A 129 -14.77 -19.01 4.95
CA ALA A 129 -13.56 -19.81 5.15
C ALA A 129 -13.07 -19.85 6.61
N LYS A 130 -13.57 -18.95 7.46
CA LYS A 130 -13.30 -18.92 8.91
C LYS A 130 -14.07 -20.00 9.69
N GLN A 131 -15.14 -20.56 9.11
CA GLN A 131 -15.99 -21.60 9.72
C GLN A 131 -15.43 -23.00 9.46
#